data_AF-E6VVZ0-F1
#
_entry.id   AF-E6VVZ0-F1
#
_cell.length_a   1.000
_cell.length_b   1.000
_cell.length_c   1.000
_cell.angle_alpha   90.00
_cell.angle_beta   90.00
_cell.angle_gamma   90.00
#
_symmetry.space_group_name_H-M   'P 1'
#
loop_
_entity.id
_entity.type
_entity.pdbx_description
1 polymer ?
#
loop_
_entity_poly.entity_id
_entity_poly.type
_entity_poly.pdbx_seq_one_letter_code
_entity_poly.pdbx_strand_id
1 'polypeptide(L)'
;MKRTLTFCASVAVAVVVTVFVATTALASGPLTVDIHGPGQRMVNIILLPPKGLGGSQLPTAQAKAFEELVVNNLNYIPFLKLIPTSELLGGDPSRGVGGGDIDFKPMQMARIDLCMTTGWNGRYLEARVFETFGGRRVVGKSYNDVGEITLAQAADRFCSAFLEALTGKKGFFDSPVAFVRQDGKAKEIYTVLPQGRELKRITNLGGYNLSPSWSADGSKIIFTHIASTRHELGVYDSKTQKITLYSQGLGQTIISPVFGPGDKPIVALNVNGATDIQELDASFKPQRVLARSPYIDVSPSFDRTGTKMAFTSGRAGNPHVYLMDMKSGEVRRVTMTGKYNTHPCLSPDGRYIAYTNRTGSGHRIFLHDLATGREKQLTFGPGNDEYPAFDPDGYFVAFASNRSGGFKLYLTTRHGDTPRVISTGPGQAFAPAWDTALQW
;
A
#
# COMPACT_ATOMS: atom_id res chain seq x y z
N MET A 1 -31.95 -93.77 9.66
CA MET A 1 -32.53 -94.19 8.37
C MET A 1 -33.17 -92.98 7.71
N LYS A 2 -32.64 -92.59 6.52
CA LYS A 2 -33.19 -91.74 5.46
C LYS A 2 -34.30 -90.72 5.83
N ARG A 3 -33.98 -89.43 5.67
CA ARG A 3 -34.61 -88.57 4.64
C ARG A 3 -33.84 -87.26 4.47
N THR A 4 -33.30 -87.11 3.27
CA THR A 4 -32.63 -85.96 2.70
C THR A 4 -33.63 -84.83 2.46
N LEU A 5 -33.36 -83.62 2.94
CA LEU A 5 -33.98 -82.40 2.42
C LEU A 5 -32.88 -81.42 2.01
N THR A 6 -32.79 -81.23 0.70
CA THR A 6 -31.94 -80.27 0.01
C THR A 6 -32.61 -78.90 0.10
N PHE A 7 -31.93 -77.91 0.70
CA PHE A 7 -32.37 -76.51 0.66
C PHE A 7 -31.34 -75.71 -0.15
N CYS A 8 -31.73 -75.30 -1.36
CA CYS A 8 -30.96 -74.37 -2.18
C CYS A 8 -31.08 -72.97 -1.57
N ALA A 9 -29.96 -72.39 -1.12
CA ALA A 9 -29.86 -70.99 -0.76
C ALA A 9 -29.41 -70.19 -2.00
N SER A 10 -30.33 -69.40 -2.53
CA SER A 10 -30.09 -68.45 -3.62
C SER A 10 -29.28 -67.26 -3.11
N VAL A 11 -28.04 -67.10 -3.59
CA VAL A 11 -27.23 -65.91 -3.32
C VAL A 11 -27.65 -64.81 -4.31
N ALA A 12 -28.33 -63.79 -3.81
CA ALA A 12 -28.62 -62.57 -4.58
C ALA A 12 -27.40 -61.65 -4.51
N VAL A 13 -26.70 -61.48 -5.63
CA VAL A 13 -25.62 -60.49 -5.78
C VAL A 13 -26.26 -59.12 -6.02
N ALA A 14 -26.18 -58.23 -5.03
CA ALA A 14 -26.54 -56.83 -5.20
C ALA A 14 -25.42 -56.11 -5.95
N VAL A 15 -25.66 -55.77 -7.22
CA VAL A 15 -24.79 -54.87 -8.00
C VAL A 15 -25.09 -53.44 -7.55
N VAL A 16 -24.20 -52.86 -6.74
CA VAL A 16 -24.22 -51.42 -6.45
C VAL A 16 -23.65 -50.69 -7.67
N VAL A 17 -24.52 -50.10 -8.48
CA VAL A 17 -24.12 -49.16 -9.53
C VAL A 17 -23.91 -47.80 -8.88
N THR A 18 -22.66 -47.48 -8.55
CA THR A 18 -22.27 -46.14 -8.10
C THR A 18 -22.24 -45.22 -9.33
N VAL A 19 -23.30 -44.44 -9.52
CA VAL A 19 -23.32 -43.34 -10.50
C VAL A 19 -22.37 -42.25 -9.99
N PHE A 20 -21.16 -42.18 -10.54
CA PHE A 20 -20.32 -40.99 -10.40
C PHE A 20 -20.95 -39.87 -11.21
N VAL A 21 -21.73 -39.02 -10.54
CA VAL A 21 -22.04 -37.69 -11.07
C VAL A 21 -20.72 -36.91 -11.02
N ALA A 22 -20.01 -36.86 -12.15
CA ALA A 22 -18.92 -35.93 -12.33
C ALA A 22 -19.53 -34.53 -12.34
N THR A 23 -19.60 -33.89 -11.17
CA THR A 23 -19.77 -32.44 -11.09
C THR A 23 -18.53 -31.83 -11.73
N THR A 24 -18.66 -31.39 -12.98
CA THR A 24 -17.72 -30.42 -13.53
C THR A 24 -17.90 -29.14 -12.73
N ALA A 25 -17.19 -29.04 -11.60
CA ALA A 25 -16.91 -27.75 -11.01
C ALA A 25 -16.13 -26.98 -12.07
N LEU A 26 -16.81 -26.09 -12.80
CA LEU A 26 -16.14 -25.02 -13.49
C LEU A 26 -15.43 -24.23 -12.41
N ALA A 27 -14.15 -24.53 -12.19
CA ALA A 27 -13.25 -23.66 -11.47
C ALA A 27 -13.02 -22.43 -12.36
N SER A 28 -14.03 -21.57 -12.48
CA SER A 28 -13.88 -20.23 -13.02
C SER A 28 -13.20 -19.42 -11.92
N GLY A 29 -11.87 -19.36 -11.99
CA GLY A 29 -11.09 -18.55 -11.06
C GLY A 29 -11.62 -17.11 -11.02
N PRO A 30 -11.53 -16.42 -9.86
CA PRO A 30 -11.80 -14.99 -9.81
C PRO A 30 -11.01 -14.27 -10.91
N LEU A 31 -11.54 -13.15 -11.41
CA LEU A 31 -10.82 -12.29 -12.36
C LEU A 31 -9.66 -11.64 -11.59
N THR A 32 -8.58 -12.39 -11.39
CA THR A 32 -7.38 -11.92 -10.72
C THR A 32 -6.48 -11.28 -11.75
N VAL A 33 -6.34 -9.97 -11.64
CA VAL A 33 -5.39 -9.19 -12.42
C VAL A 33 -4.03 -9.38 -11.76
N ASP A 34 -3.12 -10.06 -12.46
CA ASP A 34 -1.71 -10.05 -12.08
C ASP A 34 -1.12 -8.69 -12.43
N ILE A 35 -1.00 -7.84 -11.41
CA ILE A 35 -0.40 -6.51 -11.53
C ILE A 35 1.13 -6.56 -11.46
N HIS A 36 1.72 -7.72 -11.20
CA HIS A 36 3.14 -7.86 -10.86
C HIS A 36 4.03 -8.30 -12.04
N GLY A 37 3.43 -8.87 -13.09
CA GLY A 37 4.12 -9.35 -14.30
C GLY A 37 4.42 -8.26 -15.35
N PRO A 38 5.37 -8.50 -16.28
CA PRO A 38 5.64 -7.60 -17.39
C PRO A 38 4.49 -7.62 -18.42
N GLY A 39 4.10 -6.44 -18.93
CA GLY A 39 3.03 -6.31 -19.93
C GLY A 39 1.63 -6.26 -19.33
N GLN A 40 1.43 -5.43 -18.31
CA GLN A 40 0.17 -5.29 -17.59
C GLN A 40 -1.01 -5.02 -18.53
N ARG A 41 -2.00 -5.92 -18.53
CA ARG A 41 -3.23 -5.74 -19.31
C ARG A 41 -4.04 -4.61 -18.68
N MET A 42 -4.32 -3.58 -19.46
CA MET A 42 -5.30 -2.56 -19.09
C MET A 42 -6.68 -3.18 -18.98
N VAL A 43 -7.39 -2.85 -17.91
CA VAL A 43 -8.77 -3.26 -17.66
C VAL A 43 -9.66 -2.04 -17.89
N ASN A 44 -10.50 -2.11 -18.91
CA ASN A 44 -11.44 -1.05 -19.26
C ASN A 44 -12.66 -1.13 -18.35
N ILE A 45 -12.97 -0.03 -17.66
CA ILE A 45 -14.12 0.08 -16.77
C ILE A 45 -15.00 1.26 -17.16
N ILE A 46 -16.32 1.04 -17.17
CA ILE A 46 -17.34 2.07 -17.37
C ILE A 46 -18.15 2.27 -16.10
N LEU A 47 -18.50 3.51 -15.78
CA LEU A 47 -19.44 3.83 -14.70
C LEU A 47 -20.77 4.18 -15.36
N LEU A 48 -21.81 3.38 -15.09
CA LEU A 48 -23.15 3.62 -15.62
C LEU A 48 -23.89 4.66 -14.75
N PRO A 49 -24.83 5.43 -15.33
CA PRO A 49 -25.57 6.44 -14.60
C PRO A 49 -26.25 5.88 -13.32
N PRO A 50 -26.22 6.64 -12.22
CA PRO A 50 -26.83 6.20 -10.96
C PRO A 50 -28.34 6.03 -11.09
N LYS A 51 -28.91 5.05 -10.38
CA LYS A 51 -30.35 4.76 -10.40
C LYS A 51 -30.99 4.91 -9.02
N GLY A 52 -32.25 5.31 -8.99
CA GLY A 52 -33.09 5.22 -7.80
C GLY A 52 -33.52 3.76 -7.54
N LEU A 53 -33.34 3.28 -6.33
CA LEU A 53 -33.74 1.93 -5.93
C LEU A 53 -35.22 1.90 -5.57
N GLY A 54 -35.95 0.90 -6.05
CA GLY A 54 -37.37 0.73 -5.74
C GLY A 54 -38.27 1.89 -6.19
N GLY A 55 -37.84 2.68 -7.19
CA GLY A 55 -38.57 3.86 -7.66
C GLY A 55 -38.33 5.12 -6.82
N SER A 56 -37.45 5.07 -5.82
CA SER A 56 -37.06 6.25 -5.04
C SER A 56 -36.41 7.33 -5.91
N GLN A 57 -36.64 8.58 -5.55
CA GLN A 57 -36.00 9.71 -6.21
C GLN A 57 -34.48 9.66 -6.00
N LEU A 58 -33.73 9.85 -7.09
CA LEU A 58 -32.27 9.89 -7.05
C LEU A 58 -31.79 11.18 -6.34
N PRO A 59 -30.95 11.10 -5.29
CA PRO A 59 -30.24 12.25 -4.74
C PRO A 59 -29.10 12.68 -5.68
N THR A 60 -29.43 13.39 -6.75
CA THR A 60 -28.51 13.68 -7.88
C THR A 60 -27.19 14.31 -7.46
N ALA A 61 -27.20 15.25 -6.51
CA ALA A 61 -25.99 15.93 -6.05
C ALA A 61 -25.02 14.96 -5.34
N GLN A 62 -25.54 14.15 -4.41
CA GLN A 62 -24.77 13.15 -3.67
C GLN A 62 -24.29 12.02 -4.58
N ALA A 63 -25.13 11.59 -5.51
CA ALA A 63 -24.78 10.58 -6.50
C ALA A 63 -23.61 11.03 -7.38
N LYS A 64 -23.67 12.26 -7.89
CA LYS A 64 -22.58 12.87 -8.67
C LYS A 64 -21.30 13.00 -7.83
N ALA A 65 -21.39 13.50 -6.60
CA ALA A 65 -20.23 13.65 -5.72
C ALA A 65 -19.58 12.29 -5.40
N PHE A 66 -20.37 11.24 -5.18
CA PHE A 66 -19.84 9.88 -4.99
C PHE A 66 -19.09 9.39 -6.23
N GLU A 67 -19.68 9.58 -7.42
CA GLU A 67 -19.07 9.19 -8.69
C GLU A 67 -17.72 9.89 -8.91
N GLU A 68 -17.64 11.20 -8.65
CA GLU A 68 -16.40 11.98 -8.72
C GLU A 68 -15.33 11.45 -7.75
N LEU A 69 -15.70 11.09 -6.53
CA LEU A 69 -14.80 10.49 -5.55
C LEU A 69 -14.28 9.12 -5.99
N VAL A 70 -15.16 8.27 -6.55
CA VAL A 70 -14.78 6.96 -7.09
C VAL A 70 -13.85 7.14 -8.30
N VAL A 71 -14.19 8.01 -9.25
CA VAL A 71 -13.34 8.30 -10.41
C VAL A 71 -11.95 8.78 -9.97
N ASN A 72 -11.89 9.68 -8.97
CA ASN A 72 -10.62 10.12 -8.39
C ASN A 72 -9.82 8.94 -7.82
N ASN A 73 -10.45 8.07 -7.04
CA ASN A 73 -9.81 6.89 -6.48
C ASN A 73 -9.31 5.91 -7.57
N LEU A 74 -10.15 5.57 -8.56
CA LEU A 74 -9.81 4.64 -9.63
C LEU A 74 -8.64 5.14 -10.48
N ASN A 75 -8.49 6.46 -10.60
CA ASN A 75 -7.35 7.05 -11.29
C ASN A 75 -6.00 6.71 -10.63
N TYR A 76 -5.94 6.36 -9.33
CA TYR A 76 -4.70 5.89 -8.70
C TYR A 76 -4.32 4.46 -9.12
N ILE A 77 -5.22 3.72 -9.76
CA ILE A 77 -4.99 2.33 -10.18
C ILE A 77 -4.46 2.35 -11.62
N PRO A 78 -3.16 2.10 -11.85
CA PRO A 78 -2.49 2.37 -13.12
C PRO A 78 -2.93 1.47 -14.27
N PHE A 79 -3.53 0.32 -13.96
CA PHE A 79 -4.04 -0.65 -14.92
C PHE A 79 -5.53 -0.51 -15.23
N LEU A 80 -6.22 0.44 -14.60
CA LEU A 80 -7.60 0.75 -14.95
C LEU A 80 -7.65 1.86 -15.98
N LYS A 81 -8.49 1.68 -16.99
CA LYS A 81 -8.86 2.73 -17.94
C LYS A 81 -10.35 3.01 -17.81
N LEU A 82 -10.68 4.23 -17.40
CA LEU A 82 -12.06 4.71 -17.39
C LEU A 82 -12.53 5.00 -18.81
N ILE A 83 -13.66 4.42 -19.19
CA ILE A 83 -14.33 4.63 -20.46
C ILE A 83 -15.59 5.47 -20.20
N PRO A 84 -15.74 6.65 -20.84
CA PRO A 84 -16.93 7.47 -20.66
C PRO A 84 -18.15 6.81 -21.32
N THR A 85 -19.33 7.03 -20.75
CA THR A 85 -20.59 6.48 -21.28
C THR A 85 -20.93 6.95 -22.69
N SER A 86 -20.40 8.09 -23.12
CA SER A 86 -20.53 8.58 -24.50
C SER A 86 -19.84 7.71 -25.54
N GLU A 87 -18.89 6.86 -25.15
CA GLU A 87 -18.25 5.88 -26.05
C GLU A 87 -19.11 4.63 -26.26
N LEU A 88 -20.20 4.47 -25.50
CA LEU A 88 -21.08 3.32 -25.61
C LEU A 88 -22.16 3.54 -26.68
N LEU A 89 -22.16 2.67 -27.69
CA LEU A 89 -23.19 2.68 -28.73
C LEU A 89 -24.58 2.45 -28.12
N GLY A 90 -25.50 3.38 -28.37
CA GLY A 90 -26.88 3.32 -27.84
C GLY A 90 -27.06 3.94 -26.44
N GLY A 91 -25.99 4.48 -25.83
CA GLY A 91 -26.06 5.13 -24.52
C GLY A 91 -26.17 4.15 -23.36
N ASP A 92 -26.79 4.58 -22.26
CA ASP A 92 -26.92 3.80 -21.03
C ASP A 92 -27.73 2.50 -21.22
N PRO A 93 -27.13 1.31 -21.06
CA PRO A 93 -27.78 0.04 -21.30
C PRO A 93 -28.47 -0.51 -20.03
N SER A 94 -28.52 0.27 -18.95
CA SER A 94 -29.03 -0.17 -17.65
C SER A 94 -30.43 0.37 -17.34
N ARG A 95 -31.30 -0.54 -16.89
CA ARG A 95 -32.63 -0.22 -16.32
C ARG A 95 -32.63 -0.18 -14.80
N GLY A 96 -31.58 -0.72 -14.18
CA GLY A 96 -31.41 -0.86 -12.74
C GLY A 96 -29.94 -1.10 -12.40
N VAL A 97 -29.69 -1.60 -11.20
CA VAL A 97 -28.32 -1.82 -10.68
C VAL A 97 -27.97 -3.30 -10.53
N GLY A 98 -28.92 -4.20 -10.78
CA GLY A 98 -28.69 -5.64 -10.81
C GLY A 98 -28.07 -6.08 -12.12
N GLY A 99 -27.32 -7.18 -12.11
CA GLY A 99 -26.79 -7.78 -13.34
C GLY A 99 -27.90 -8.16 -14.33
N GLY A 100 -29.08 -8.54 -13.84
CA GLY A 100 -30.25 -8.81 -14.68
C GLY A 100 -30.90 -7.56 -15.31
N ASP A 101 -30.56 -6.36 -14.82
CA ASP A 101 -31.10 -5.09 -15.31
C ASP A 101 -30.18 -4.39 -16.33
N ILE A 102 -29.06 -5.02 -16.69
CA ILE A 102 -28.01 -4.46 -17.54
C ILE A 102 -27.91 -5.28 -18.83
N ASP A 103 -28.01 -4.62 -19.99
CA ASP A 103 -27.59 -5.23 -21.24
C ASP A 103 -26.07 -5.09 -21.40
N PHE A 104 -25.34 -6.20 -21.24
CA PHE A 104 -23.88 -6.20 -21.34
C PHE A 104 -23.36 -6.17 -22.78
N LYS A 105 -24.18 -6.48 -23.80
CA LYS A 105 -23.73 -6.62 -25.19
C LYS A 105 -23.07 -5.35 -25.75
N PRO A 106 -23.59 -4.12 -25.53
CA PRO A 106 -22.93 -2.91 -25.98
C PRO A 106 -21.51 -2.76 -25.42
N MET A 107 -21.32 -3.12 -24.14
CA MET A 107 -20.03 -3.04 -23.47
C MET A 107 -19.05 -4.10 -23.97
N GLN A 108 -19.52 -5.31 -24.24
CA GLN A 108 -18.72 -6.38 -24.86
C GLN A 108 -18.21 -5.96 -26.24
N MET A 109 -19.07 -5.37 -27.08
CA MET A 109 -18.68 -4.87 -28.40
C MET A 109 -17.65 -3.72 -28.30
N ALA A 110 -17.78 -2.87 -27.29
CA ALA A 110 -16.83 -1.80 -26.99
C ALA A 110 -15.54 -2.28 -26.29
N ARG A 111 -15.39 -3.60 -26.05
CA ARG A 111 -14.26 -4.21 -25.32
C ARG A 111 -14.06 -3.60 -23.91
N ILE A 112 -15.15 -3.30 -23.24
CA ILE A 112 -15.16 -2.88 -21.84
C ILE A 112 -15.18 -4.14 -20.98
N ASP A 113 -14.22 -4.30 -20.06
CA ASP A 113 -14.08 -5.50 -19.23
C ASP A 113 -15.00 -5.48 -18.01
N LEU A 114 -15.21 -4.29 -17.41
CA LEU A 114 -15.96 -4.09 -16.18
C LEU A 114 -17.00 -2.97 -16.30
N CYS A 115 -18.15 -3.12 -15.64
CA CYS A 115 -19.10 -2.04 -15.46
C CYS A 115 -19.47 -1.84 -14.00
N MET A 116 -19.48 -0.58 -13.58
CA MET A 116 -19.92 -0.17 -12.27
C MET A 116 -21.32 0.42 -12.32
N THR A 117 -22.16 0.06 -11.35
CA THR A 117 -23.50 0.64 -11.16
C THR A 117 -23.63 1.16 -9.74
N THR A 118 -24.35 2.27 -9.57
CA THR A 118 -24.72 2.78 -8.25
C THR A 118 -26.22 2.96 -8.11
N GLY A 119 -26.74 2.58 -6.94
CA GLY A 119 -28.15 2.61 -6.60
C GLY A 119 -28.39 3.42 -5.33
N TRP A 120 -29.43 4.24 -5.32
CA TRP A 120 -29.72 5.14 -4.20
C TRP A 120 -31.16 5.05 -3.71
N ASN A 121 -31.34 5.10 -2.40
CA ASN A 121 -32.63 5.32 -1.75
C ASN A 121 -32.45 6.28 -0.56
N GLY A 122 -32.64 7.58 -0.79
CA GLY A 122 -32.32 8.61 0.20
C GLY A 122 -30.83 8.57 0.55
N ARG A 123 -30.51 8.20 1.80
CA ARG A 123 -29.13 8.08 2.32
C ARG A 123 -28.56 6.67 2.21
N TYR A 124 -29.31 5.74 1.64
CA TYR A 124 -28.84 4.41 1.32
C TYR A 124 -28.18 4.40 -0.06
N LEU A 125 -26.99 3.80 -0.14
CA LEU A 125 -26.20 3.65 -1.36
C LEU A 125 -25.82 2.18 -1.56
N GLU A 126 -26.02 1.67 -2.76
CA GLU A 126 -25.41 0.44 -3.24
C GLU A 126 -24.44 0.73 -4.37
N ALA A 127 -23.25 0.15 -4.31
CA ALA A 127 -22.26 0.22 -5.38
C ALA A 127 -21.82 -1.21 -5.76
N ARG A 128 -21.81 -1.51 -7.06
CA ARG A 128 -21.53 -2.85 -7.58
C ARG A 128 -20.64 -2.75 -8.81
N VAL A 129 -19.75 -3.72 -9.00
CA VAL A 129 -19.00 -3.92 -10.24
C VAL A 129 -19.29 -5.32 -10.78
N PHE A 130 -19.54 -5.41 -12.08
CA PHE A 130 -19.72 -6.65 -12.81
C PHE A 130 -18.65 -6.78 -13.88
N GLU A 131 -18.24 -8.00 -14.19
CA GLU A 131 -17.55 -8.28 -15.44
C GLU A 131 -18.57 -8.38 -16.57
N THR A 132 -18.23 -7.87 -17.74
CA THR A 132 -19.20 -7.67 -18.82
C THR A 132 -19.41 -8.90 -19.70
N PHE A 133 -18.53 -9.89 -19.67
CA PHE A 133 -18.60 -11.05 -20.57
C PHE A 133 -19.65 -12.08 -20.09
N GLY A 134 -19.63 -12.40 -18.80
CA GLY A 134 -20.58 -13.31 -18.14
C GLY A 134 -21.58 -12.62 -17.22
N GLY A 135 -21.49 -11.30 -17.02
CA GLY A 135 -22.37 -10.55 -16.13
C GLY A 135 -22.16 -10.88 -14.64
N ARG A 136 -21.06 -11.56 -14.29
CA ARG A 136 -20.77 -11.96 -12.91
C ARG A 136 -20.42 -10.74 -12.07
N ARG A 137 -20.98 -10.67 -10.86
CA ARG A 137 -20.60 -9.63 -9.89
C ARG A 137 -19.17 -9.86 -9.37
N VAL A 138 -18.32 -8.86 -9.54
CA VAL A 138 -16.94 -8.82 -9.02
C VAL A 138 -16.95 -8.34 -7.57
N VAL A 139 -17.61 -7.21 -7.30
CA VAL A 139 -17.78 -6.66 -5.94
C VAL A 139 -19.15 -6.01 -5.80
N GLY A 140 -19.69 -6.03 -4.59
CA GLY A 140 -20.91 -5.31 -4.23
C GLY A 140 -20.86 -4.89 -2.77
N LYS A 141 -21.14 -3.61 -2.50
CA LYS A 141 -21.21 -3.05 -1.16
C LYS A 141 -22.44 -2.16 -1.02
N SER A 142 -22.96 -2.07 0.19
CA SER A 142 -24.04 -1.17 0.55
C SER A 142 -23.66 -0.35 1.77
N TYR A 143 -24.11 0.90 1.80
CA TYR A 143 -23.82 1.86 2.85
C TYR A 143 -25.13 2.51 3.29
N ASN A 144 -25.35 2.55 4.61
CA ASN A 144 -26.45 3.28 5.23
C ASN A 144 -25.97 4.66 5.66
N ASP A 145 -26.92 5.59 5.84
CA ASP A 145 -26.69 6.93 6.39
C ASP A 145 -25.58 7.74 5.70
N VAL A 146 -25.43 7.54 4.38
CA VAL A 146 -24.48 8.28 3.57
C VAL A 146 -24.92 9.75 3.52
N GLY A 147 -24.11 10.62 4.11
CA GLY A 147 -24.19 12.08 4.00
C GLY A 147 -22.82 12.64 3.63
N GLU A 148 -22.65 13.96 3.66
CA GLU A 148 -21.43 14.61 3.17
C GLU A 148 -20.13 14.06 3.79
N ILE A 149 -20.12 13.84 5.11
CA ILE A 149 -18.93 13.34 5.83
C ILE A 149 -18.64 11.88 5.48
N THR A 150 -19.67 11.03 5.40
CA THR A 150 -19.53 9.58 5.21
C THR A 150 -19.43 9.19 3.74
N LEU A 151 -19.71 10.11 2.80
CA LEU A 151 -19.66 9.87 1.36
C LEU A 151 -18.25 9.51 0.88
N ALA A 152 -17.24 10.27 1.30
CA ALA A 152 -15.85 10.01 0.96
C ALA A 152 -15.39 8.64 1.50
N GLN A 153 -15.74 8.34 2.75
CA GLN A 153 -15.41 7.07 3.37
C GLN A 153 -16.09 5.88 2.66
N ALA A 154 -17.33 6.05 2.18
CA ALA A 154 -18.01 5.04 1.39
C ALA A 154 -17.31 4.78 0.04
N ALA A 155 -16.86 5.84 -0.64
CA ALA A 155 -16.10 5.72 -1.89
C ALA A 155 -14.76 5.00 -1.66
N ASP A 156 -14.07 5.30 -0.57
CA ASP A 156 -12.76 4.73 -0.24
C ASP A 156 -12.85 3.26 0.08
N ARG A 157 -13.78 2.89 0.95
CA ARG A 157 -14.07 1.50 1.29
C ARG A 157 -14.52 0.70 0.07
N PHE A 158 -15.30 1.32 -0.82
CA PHE A 158 -15.72 0.66 -2.06
C PHE A 158 -14.54 0.42 -3.00
N CYS A 159 -13.70 1.44 -3.25
CA CYS A 159 -12.53 1.32 -4.11
C CYS A 159 -11.48 0.37 -3.52
N SER A 160 -11.32 0.34 -2.20
CA SER A 160 -10.47 -0.65 -1.52
C SER A 160 -10.97 -2.07 -1.75
N ALA A 161 -12.25 -2.33 -1.51
CA ALA A 161 -12.86 -3.64 -1.76
C ALA A 161 -12.83 -4.04 -3.23
N PHE A 162 -12.94 -3.07 -4.14
CA PHE A 162 -12.82 -3.31 -5.57
C PHE A 162 -11.40 -3.68 -5.97
N LEU A 163 -10.39 -2.96 -5.48
CA LEU A 163 -8.99 -3.28 -5.74
C LEU A 163 -8.64 -4.67 -5.19
N GLU A 164 -9.08 -4.99 -3.98
CA GLU A 164 -8.91 -6.32 -3.37
C GLU A 164 -9.56 -7.42 -4.22
N ALA A 165 -10.77 -7.19 -4.74
CA ALA A 165 -11.44 -8.15 -5.62
C ALA A 165 -10.69 -8.38 -6.95
N LEU A 166 -9.93 -7.39 -7.43
CA LEU A 166 -9.14 -7.50 -8.65
C LEU A 166 -7.76 -8.14 -8.42
N THR A 167 -7.09 -7.84 -7.31
CA THR A 167 -5.68 -8.20 -7.11
C THR A 167 -5.47 -9.28 -6.04
N GLY A 168 -6.48 -9.53 -5.21
CA GLY A 168 -6.34 -10.31 -3.98
C GLY A 168 -5.49 -9.62 -2.91
N LYS A 169 -5.17 -8.33 -3.07
CA LYS A 169 -4.35 -7.53 -2.15
C LYS A 169 -5.16 -6.36 -1.59
N LYS A 170 -5.04 -6.15 -0.29
CA LYS A 170 -5.73 -5.08 0.45
C LYS A 170 -4.76 -4.01 0.93
N GLY A 171 -5.32 -2.88 1.34
CA GLY A 171 -4.60 -1.89 2.13
C GLY A 171 -4.10 -0.68 1.36
N PHE A 172 -4.01 -0.68 0.03
CA PHE A 172 -3.56 0.52 -0.69
C PHE A 172 -4.40 1.76 -0.36
N PHE A 173 -5.74 1.70 -0.51
CA PHE A 173 -6.60 2.85 -0.26
C PHE A 173 -6.76 3.23 1.22
N ASP A 174 -6.54 2.27 2.11
CA ASP A 174 -6.85 2.42 3.54
C ASP A 174 -5.60 2.63 4.42
N SER A 175 -4.40 2.41 3.88
CA SER A 175 -3.16 2.52 4.66
C SER A 175 -2.63 3.95 4.60
N PRO A 176 -2.58 4.67 5.73
CA PRO A 176 -2.07 6.03 5.77
C PRO A 176 -0.56 6.08 5.52
N VAL A 177 -0.13 7.18 4.91
CA VAL A 177 1.28 7.55 4.77
C VAL A 177 1.60 8.57 5.87
N ALA A 178 2.50 8.22 6.79
CA ALA A 178 3.12 9.19 7.68
C ALA A 178 4.20 9.95 6.93
N PHE A 179 4.35 11.25 7.17
CA PHE A 179 5.35 12.06 6.49
C PHE A 179 5.72 13.29 7.31
N VAL A 180 6.85 13.90 6.94
CA VAL A 180 7.31 15.16 7.53
C VAL A 180 6.77 16.32 6.72
N ARG A 181 6.10 17.27 7.37
CA ARG A 181 5.70 18.55 6.76
C ARG A 181 6.41 19.72 7.40
N GLN A 182 6.83 20.68 6.58
CA GLN A 182 7.38 21.94 7.06
C GLN A 182 6.25 22.91 7.43
N ASP A 183 6.18 23.28 8.71
CA ASP A 183 5.25 24.27 9.25
C ASP A 183 6.07 25.46 9.82
N GLY A 184 6.26 26.50 8.99
CA GLY A 184 7.14 27.61 9.32
C GLY A 184 8.60 27.17 9.46
N LYS A 185 9.16 27.33 10.66
CA LYS A 185 10.52 26.86 11.00
C LYS A 185 10.55 25.42 11.52
N ALA A 186 9.40 24.88 11.94
CA ALA A 186 9.31 23.54 12.47
C ALA A 186 9.13 22.52 11.34
N LYS A 187 9.52 21.27 11.62
CA LYS A 187 9.11 20.10 10.84
C LYS A 187 8.31 19.18 11.73
N GLU A 188 7.13 18.79 11.29
CA GLU A 188 6.16 18.05 12.10
C GLU A 188 5.72 16.80 11.34
N ILE A 189 5.29 15.77 12.06
CA ILE A 189 4.77 14.54 11.47
C ILE A 189 3.27 14.71 11.20
N TYR A 190 2.87 14.32 9.99
CA TYR A 190 1.50 14.26 9.53
C TYR A 190 1.20 12.85 9.00
N THR A 191 -0.08 12.50 8.93
CA THR A 191 -0.57 11.33 8.21
C THR A 191 -1.57 11.75 7.15
N VAL A 192 -1.62 11.04 6.02
CA VAL A 192 -2.60 11.25 4.96
C VAL A 192 -2.89 9.93 4.25
N LEU A 193 -4.12 9.73 3.78
CA LEU A 193 -4.41 8.63 2.87
C LEU A 193 -3.77 8.87 1.50
N PRO A 194 -3.49 7.83 0.70
CA PRO A 194 -2.75 7.98 -0.56
C PRO A 194 -3.46 8.86 -1.59
N GLN A 195 -4.77 9.06 -1.44
CA GLN A 195 -5.58 9.94 -2.30
C GLN A 195 -5.58 11.41 -1.83
N GLY A 196 -4.87 11.72 -0.74
CA GLY A 196 -4.82 13.07 -0.16
C GLY A 196 -5.93 13.40 0.84
N ARG A 197 -6.71 12.40 1.28
CA ARG A 197 -7.77 12.54 2.30
C ARG A 197 -7.27 12.22 3.71
N GLU A 198 -8.08 12.58 4.70
CA GLU A 198 -7.80 12.34 6.13
C GLU A 198 -6.44 12.89 6.59
N LEU A 199 -6.04 14.04 6.03
CA LEU A 199 -4.82 14.73 6.43
C LEU A 199 -4.90 15.13 7.91
N LYS A 200 -4.01 14.57 8.73
CA LYS A 200 -3.98 14.77 10.19
C LYS A 200 -2.58 15.14 10.65
N ARG A 201 -2.48 16.14 11.53
CA ARG A 201 -1.24 16.48 12.24
C ARG A 201 -1.06 15.52 13.41
N ILE A 202 0.11 14.89 13.50
CA ILE A 202 0.46 13.97 14.60
C ILE A 202 1.27 14.69 15.67
N THR A 203 2.28 15.48 15.28
CA THR A 203 3.14 16.21 16.23
C THR A 203 2.89 17.71 16.18
N ASN A 204 3.01 18.37 17.32
CA ASN A 204 3.05 19.83 17.46
C ASN A 204 4.08 20.18 18.53
N LEU A 205 5.31 19.69 18.34
CA LEU A 205 6.39 19.80 19.31
C LEU A 205 7.32 20.98 19.02
N GLY A 206 7.22 21.59 17.83
CA GLY A 206 8.28 22.45 17.32
C GLY A 206 9.54 21.66 16.98
N GLY A 207 10.64 22.37 16.73
CA GLY A 207 11.91 21.74 16.33
C GLY A 207 11.78 20.94 15.03
N TYR A 208 12.57 19.87 14.90
CA TYR A 208 12.50 18.97 13.76
C TYR A 208 12.05 17.57 14.17
N ASN A 209 10.87 17.17 13.71
CA ASN A 209 10.34 15.82 13.84
C ASN A 209 10.52 15.09 12.51
N LEU A 210 11.33 14.04 12.50
CA LEU A 210 11.90 13.45 11.29
C LEU A 210 11.79 11.92 11.29
N SER A 211 11.83 11.34 10.08
CA SER A 211 11.90 9.89 9.86
C SER A 211 10.82 9.11 10.62
N PRO A 212 9.52 9.39 10.36
CA PRO A 212 8.45 8.61 10.97
C PRO A 212 8.51 7.14 10.50
N SER A 213 8.11 6.21 11.36
CA SER A 213 7.97 4.79 11.03
C SER A 213 6.84 4.18 11.85
N TRP A 214 6.00 3.36 11.22
CA TRP A 214 4.85 2.71 11.83
C TRP A 214 5.24 1.42 12.56
N SER A 215 4.54 1.12 13.66
CA SER A 215 4.54 -0.23 14.23
C SER A 215 3.82 -1.20 13.29
N ALA A 216 4.08 -2.50 13.43
CA ALA A 216 3.51 -3.55 12.60
C ALA A 216 1.97 -3.60 12.65
N ASP A 217 1.38 -3.18 13.78
CA ASP A 217 -0.07 -3.06 13.97
C ASP A 217 -0.67 -1.69 13.59
N GLY A 218 0.16 -0.76 13.09
CA GLY A 218 -0.27 0.59 12.71
C GLY A 218 -0.67 1.48 13.89
N SER A 219 -0.53 0.99 15.13
CA SER A 219 -1.02 1.71 16.31
C SER A 219 -0.06 2.77 16.82
N LYS A 220 1.23 2.73 16.45
CA LYS A 220 2.25 3.67 16.90
C LYS A 220 3.08 4.22 15.74
N ILE A 221 3.59 5.43 15.93
CA ILE A 221 4.60 6.03 15.05
C ILE A 221 5.83 6.39 15.90
N ILE A 222 6.98 5.85 15.54
CA ILE A 222 8.28 6.25 16.09
C ILE A 222 8.94 7.28 15.19
N PHE A 223 9.64 8.27 15.76
CA PHE A 223 10.28 9.34 15.01
C PHE A 223 11.44 9.97 15.78
N THR A 224 12.34 10.65 15.08
CA THR A 224 13.38 11.49 15.69
C THR A 224 12.79 12.86 16.02
N HIS A 225 12.98 13.34 17.24
CA HIS A 225 12.74 14.73 17.63
C HIS A 225 14.07 15.45 17.87
N ILE A 226 14.33 16.54 17.14
CA ILE A 226 15.47 17.42 17.36
C ILE A 226 14.96 18.72 17.97
N ALA A 227 15.12 18.82 19.29
CA ALA A 227 14.85 20.03 20.06
C ALA A 227 16.01 21.04 19.91
N SER A 228 15.90 22.20 20.55
CA SER A 228 16.94 23.24 20.52
C SER A 228 18.26 22.81 21.18
N THR A 229 18.23 21.85 22.10
CA THR A 229 19.39 21.48 22.93
C THR A 229 19.82 20.02 22.81
N ARG A 230 19.00 19.14 22.22
CA ARG A 230 19.24 17.70 22.18
C ARG A 230 18.41 16.99 21.13
N HIS A 231 18.80 15.75 20.83
CA HIS A 231 17.97 14.80 20.10
C HIS A 231 17.20 13.92 21.11
N GLU A 232 15.98 13.55 20.76
CA GLU A 232 15.09 12.66 21.50
C GLU A 232 14.43 11.69 20.52
N LEU A 233 13.99 10.55 21.03
CA LEU A 233 13.22 9.54 20.32
C LEU A 233 11.76 9.71 20.70
N GLY A 234 10.91 10.07 19.74
CA GLY A 234 9.48 10.24 19.95
C GLY A 234 8.69 8.99 19.57
N VAL A 235 7.67 8.67 20.37
CA VAL A 235 6.68 7.63 20.06
C VAL A 235 5.30 8.20 20.24
N TYR A 236 4.55 8.28 19.15
CA TYR A 236 3.12 8.55 19.14
C TYR A 236 2.33 7.24 19.27
N ASP A 237 1.28 7.24 20.11
CA ASP A 237 0.33 6.14 20.25
C ASP A 237 -1.07 6.59 19.80
N SER A 238 -1.63 5.91 18.81
CA SER A 238 -2.92 6.27 18.19
C SER A 238 -4.13 6.06 19.09
N LYS A 239 -4.05 5.10 20.03
CA LYS A 239 -5.15 4.76 20.95
C LYS A 239 -5.32 5.83 22.01
N THR A 240 -4.20 6.30 22.56
CA THR A 240 -4.16 7.35 23.60
C THR A 240 -4.02 8.75 23.02
N GLN A 241 -3.61 8.87 21.75
CA GLN A 241 -3.23 10.11 21.08
C GLN A 241 -2.10 10.88 21.78
N LYS A 242 -1.25 10.18 22.54
CA LYS A 242 -0.14 10.78 23.28
C LYS A 242 1.19 10.56 22.58
N ILE A 243 2.10 11.51 22.80
CA ILE A 243 3.51 11.40 22.42
C ILE A 243 4.35 11.23 23.69
N THR A 244 5.24 10.25 23.68
CA THR A 244 6.28 10.06 24.71
C THR A 244 7.65 10.31 24.09
N LEU A 245 8.51 11.06 24.78
CA LEU A 245 9.87 11.36 24.34
C LEU A 245 10.89 10.63 25.23
N TYR A 246 11.82 9.92 24.60
CA TYR A 246 12.88 9.14 25.23
C TYR A 246 14.23 9.68 24.84
N SER A 247 15.19 9.63 25.77
CA SER A 247 16.48 10.29 25.54
C SER A 247 17.59 9.85 26.50
N GLN A 248 17.23 9.29 27.65
CA GLN A 248 18.18 8.78 28.62
C GLN A 248 18.95 7.58 28.03
N GLY A 249 20.28 7.69 27.96
CA GLY A 249 21.15 6.61 27.48
C GLY A 249 21.22 6.45 25.96
N LEU A 250 20.60 7.33 25.17
CA LEU A 250 20.59 7.25 23.71
C LEU A 250 21.72 8.04 23.01
N GLY A 251 22.57 8.73 23.77
CA GLY A 251 23.65 9.55 23.21
C GLY A 251 23.18 10.89 22.65
N GLN A 252 24.02 11.53 21.83
CA GLN A 252 23.80 12.89 21.32
C GLN A 252 23.08 12.92 19.96
N THR A 253 23.14 11.82 19.20
CA THR A 253 22.52 11.72 17.88
C THR A 253 21.60 10.51 17.86
N ILE A 254 20.32 10.78 17.66
CA ILE A 254 19.25 9.79 17.54
C ILE A 254 18.60 10.02 16.19
N ILE A 255 18.81 9.13 15.22
CA ILE A 255 18.33 9.32 13.85
C ILE A 255 17.76 8.05 13.24
N SER A 256 16.85 8.24 12.27
CA SER A 256 16.19 7.19 11.49
C SER A 256 15.65 6.01 12.32
N PRO A 257 14.83 6.26 13.35
CA PRO A 257 14.22 5.18 14.10
C PRO A 257 13.18 4.44 13.26
N VAL A 258 13.07 3.14 13.46
CA VAL A 258 12.04 2.29 12.89
C VAL A 258 11.54 1.27 13.90
N PHE A 259 10.31 0.79 13.74
CA PHE A 259 9.91 -0.45 14.37
C PHE A 259 10.42 -1.62 13.52
N GLY A 260 11.27 -2.45 14.12
CA GLY A 260 11.81 -3.67 13.53
C GLY A 260 10.98 -4.91 13.86
N PRO A 261 11.56 -6.11 13.68
CA PRO A 261 10.87 -7.38 13.92
C PRO A 261 10.36 -7.49 15.36
N GLY A 262 9.10 -7.87 15.53
CA GLY A 262 8.45 -7.95 16.84
C GLY A 262 8.18 -6.60 17.50
N ASP A 263 8.02 -5.53 16.72
CA ASP A 263 7.81 -4.15 17.17
C ASP A 263 8.90 -3.60 18.10
N LYS A 264 10.12 -4.13 17.95
CA LYS A 264 11.29 -3.60 18.68
C LYS A 264 11.76 -2.29 18.06
N PRO A 265 12.01 -1.23 18.85
CA PRO A 265 12.58 0.01 18.33
C PRO A 265 14.02 -0.23 17.85
N ILE A 266 14.31 0.09 16.60
CA ILE A 266 15.65 0.07 16.01
C ILE A 266 16.03 1.50 15.64
N VAL A 267 17.19 1.97 16.08
CA VAL A 267 17.60 3.37 15.93
C VAL A 267 19.08 3.47 15.60
N ALA A 268 19.46 4.42 14.75
CA ALA A 268 20.85 4.75 14.56
C ALA A 268 21.31 5.77 15.62
N LEU A 269 22.27 5.35 16.46
CA LEU A 269 22.74 6.11 17.61
C LEU A 269 24.23 6.43 17.50
N ASN A 270 24.60 7.67 17.81
CA ASN A 270 26.00 8.03 18.05
C ASN A 270 26.26 8.10 19.56
N VAL A 271 26.77 7.00 20.12
CA VAL A 271 27.12 6.90 21.55
C VAL A 271 28.63 6.99 21.76
N ASN A 272 29.44 6.41 20.85
CA ASN A 272 30.90 6.23 21.00
C ASN A 272 31.72 6.75 19.81
N GLY A 273 31.25 7.80 19.11
CA GLY A 273 32.00 8.45 18.02
C GLY A 273 31.69 7.93 16.61
N ALA A 274 31.18 6.71 16.46
CA ALA A 274 30.55 6.21 15.23
C ALA A 274 29.04 6.07 15.42
N THR A 275 28.29 6.20 14.31
CA THR A 275 26.85 6.01 14.31
C THR A 275 26.53 4.58 13.94
N ASP A 276 26.04 3.82 14.91
CA ASP A 276 25.70 2.40 14.79
C ASP A 276 24.18 2.20 14.79
N ILE A 277 23.69 1.16 14.11
CA ILE A 277 22.28 0.75 14.16
C ILE A 277 22.09 -0.19 15.36
N GLN A 278 21.22 0.20 16.29
CA GLN A 278 21.01 -0.50 17.55
C GLN A 278 19.53 -0.83 17.76
N GLU A 279 19.27 -2.03 18.28
CA GLU A 279 17.99 -2.45 18.84
C GLU A 279 17.88 -1.97 20.28
N LEU A 280 16.71 -1.41 20.63
CA LEU A 280 16.36 -0.99 21.97
C LEU A 280 15.45 -2.03 22.65
N ASP A 281 15.51 -2.08 23.97
CA ASP A 281 14.57 -2.84 24.79
C ASP A 281 13.20 -2.14 24.91
N ALA A 282 12.26 -2.77 25.61
CA ALA A 282 10.92 -2.21 25.87
C ALA A 282 10.92 -0.92 26.72
N SER A 283 12.04 -0.61 27.38
CA SER A 283 12.26 0.64 28.11
C SER A 283 13.03 1.68 27.29
N PHE A 284 13.20 1.46 25.98
CA PHE A 284 13.93 2.32 25.05
C PHE A 284 15.40 2.53 25.43
N LYS A 285 16.04 1.52 26.03
CA LYS A 285 17.49 1.51 26.28
C LYS A 285 18.21 0.65 25.25
N PRO A 286 19.44 1.02 24.83
CA PRO A 286 20.22 0.20 23.92
C PRO A 286 20.44 -1.21 24.47
N GLN A 287 20.07 -2.22 23.68
CA GLN A 287 20.16 -3.64 24.07
C GLN A 287 21.13 -4.42 23.19
N ARG A 288 21.08 -4.23 21.87
CA ARG A 288 21.88 -5.00 20.90
C ARG A 288 22.32 -4.13 19.73
N VAL A 289 23.58 -4.21 19.34
CA VAL A 289 24.07 -3.60 18.10
C VAL A 289 23.75 -4.53 16.92
N LEU A 290 23.05 -4.01 15.91
CA LEU A 290 22.71 -4.76 14.69
C LEU A 290 23.74 -4.54 13.59
N ALA A 291 24.13 -3.29 13.35
CA ALA A 291 25.15 -2.95 12.37
C ALA A 291 26.13 -1.92 12.94
N ARG A 292 27.42 -2.20 12.77
CA ARG A 292 28.53 -1.33 13.17
C ARG A 292 29.62 -1.36 12.11
N SER A 293 30.25 -0.21 11.92
CA SER A 293 31.48 -0.04 11.17
C SER A 293 32.25 1.18 11.70
N PRO A 294 33.50 1.42 11.28
CA PRO A 294 34.20 2.68 11.56
C PRO A 294 33.56 3.91 10.88
N TYR A 295 32.44 3.75 10.17
CA TYR A 295 31.75 4.77 9.39
C TYR A 295 30.31 4.95 9.91
N ILE A 296 29.53 5.77 9.20
CA ILE A 296 28.13 6.02 9.54
C ILE A 296 27.26 4.88 8.98
N ASP A 297 26.52 4.19 9.85
CA ASP A 297 25.49 3.22 9.53
C ASP A 297 24.11 3.75 9.97
N VAL A 298 23.19 4.01 9.02
CA VAL A 298 21.90 4.69 9.27
C VAL A 298 20.77 4.17 8.37
N SER A 299 19.55 4.65 8.61
CA SER A 299 18.34 4.39 7.80
C SER A 299 18.05 2.90 7.60
N PRO A 300 17.88 2.13 8.70
CA PRO A 300 17.44 0.75 8.61
C PRO A 300 16.04 0.63 8.00
N SER A 301 15.81 -0.43 7.23
CA SER A 301 14.51 -0.82 6.68
C SER A 301 14.41 -2.33 6.65
N PHE A 302 13.26 -2.88 7.02
CA PHE A 302 13.04 -4.32 7.16
C PHE A 302 11.99 -4.83 6.18
N ASP A 303 12.08 -6.12 5.83
CA ASP A 303 10.99 -6.81 5.15
C ASP A 303 9.93 -7.23 6.17
N ARG A 304 8.76 -7.64 5.69
CA ARG A 304 7.63 -8.00 6.56
C ARG A 304 7.95 -9.18 7.51
N THR A 305 8.83 -10.09 7.08
CA THR A 305 9.23 -11.24 7.91
C THR A 305 10.29 -10.88 8.94
N GLY A 306 10.93 -9.72 8.82
CA GLY A 306 12.02 -9.32 9.68
C GLY A 306 13.31 -10.14 9.51
N THR A 307 13.43 -10.88 8.41
CA THR A 307 14.60 -11.72 8.12
C THR A 307 15.72 -10.94 7.43
N LYS A 308 15.39 -9.78 6.85
CA LYS A 308 16.33 -8.94 6.12
C LYS A 308 16.25 -7.50 6.62
N MET A 309 17.41 -6.85 6.70
CA MET A 309 17.53 -5.41 6.97
C MET A 309 18.36 -4.74 5.88
N ALA A 310 17.77 -3.81 5.14
CA ALA A 310 18.51 -2.89 4.28
C ALA A 310 18.92 -1.64 5.08
N PHE A 311 20.10 -1.10 4.83
CA PHE A 311 20.56 0.11 5.51
C PHE A 311 21.62 0.86 4.70
N THR A 312 21.86 2.13 5.04
CA THR A 312 22.91 2.95 4.43
C THR A 312 24.19 2.83 5.24
N SER A 313 25.32 2.58 4.58
CA SER A 313 26.63 2.54 5.23
C SER A 313 27.70 3.27 4.41
N GLY A 314 28.57 4.00 5.11
CA GLY A 314 29.77 4.65 4.55
C GLY A 314 30.98 3.73 4.40
N ARG A 315 30.87 2.42 4.72
CA ARG A 315 32.04 1.50 4.79
C ARG A 315 32.82 1.28 3.50
N ALA A 316 32.33 1.78 2.37
CA ALA A 316 33.03 1.78 1.08
C ALA A 316 33.73 3.10 0.77
N GLY A 317 33.81 4.04 1.72
CA GLY A 317 34.34 5.40 1.54
C GLY A 317 33.28 6.45 1.21
N ASN A 318 32.12 6.02 0.72
CA ASN A 318 30.95 6.87 0.41
C ASN A 318 29.64 6.10 0.69
N PRO A 319 28.48 6.78 0.84
CA PRO A 319 27.23 6.10 1.20
C PRO A 319 26.74 5.11 0.14
N HIS A 320 26.55 3.88 0.58
CA HIS A 320 25.98 2.79 -0.21
C HIS A 320 24.91 2.03 0.58
N VAL A 321 24.08 1.29 -0.15
CA VAL A 321 23.06 0.43 0.44
C VAL A 321 23.64 -0.95 0.69
N TYR A 322 23.43 -1.46 1.90
CA TYR A 322 23.81 -2.78 2.36
C TYR A 322 22.58 -3.56 2.77
N LEU A 323 22.67 -4.88 2.67
CA LEU A 323 21.68 -5.83 3.14
C LEU A 323 22.31 -6.70 4.21
N MET A 324 21.63 -6.83 5.34
CA MET A 324 21.96 -7.75 6.42
C MET A 324 20.92 -8.86 6.47
N ASP A 325 21.40 -10.11 6.56
CA ASP A 325 20.57 -11.24 6.96
C ASP A 325 20.47 -11.27 8.49
N MET A 326 19.25 -11.18 9.02
CA MET A 326 19.01 -11.00 10.45
C MET A 326 19.29 -12.26 11.27
N LYS A 327 19.36 -13.44 10.64
CA LYS A 327 19.62 -14.72 11.30
C LYS A 327 21.12 -14.99 11.43
N SER A 328 21.85 -14.86 10.34
CA SER A 328 23.30 -15.12 10.27
C SER A 328 24.14 -13.92 10.68
N GLY A 329 23.61 -12.71 10.54
CA GLY A 329 24.37 -11.47 10.68
C GLY A 329 25.25 -11.13 9.47
N GLU A 330 25.15 -11.89 8.38
CA GLU A 330 25.91 -11.62 7.15
C GLU A 330 25.49 -10.27 6.57
N VAL A 331 26.48 -9.43 6.23
CA VAL A 331 26.26 -8.12 5.60
C VAL A 331 26.91 -8.10 4.23
N ARG A 332 26.14 -7.75 3.20
CA ARG A 332 26.63 -7.58 1.83
C ARG A 332 26.21 -6.25 1.22
N ARG A 333 27.05 -5.70 0.35
CA ARG A 333 26.74 -4.48 -0.40
C ARG A 333 25.74 -4.79 -1.52
N VAL A 334 24.74 -3.94 -1.70
CA VAL A 334 23.72 -4.08 -2.75
C VAL A 334 24.04 -3.16 -3.94
N THR A 335 24.36 -1.89 -3.67
CA THR A 335 24.58 -0.91 -4.75
C THR A 335 26.04 -0.88 -5.18
N MET A 336 26.34 -1.44 -6.36
CA MET A 336 27.68 -1.46 -6.94
C MET A 336 27.97 -0.26 -7.85
N THR A 337 26.94 0.49 -8.23
CA THR A 337 27.00 1.68 -9.09
C THR A 337 26.66 2.96 -8.30
N GLY A 338 26.96 4.12 -8.89
CA GLY A 338 26.72 5.43 -8.27
C GLY A 338 27.72 5.78 -7.17
N LYS A 339 27.77 7.06 -6.79
CA LYS A 339 28.67 7.59 -5.74
C LYS A 339 27.95 8.00 -4.46
N TYR A 340 26.63 7.94 -4.43
CA TYR A 340 25.85 8.31 -3.26
C TYR A 340 24.48 7.63 -3.33
N ASN A 341 24.32 6.55 -2.57
CA ASN A 341 23.10 5.76 -2.51
C ASN A 341 22.63 5.67 -1.07
N THR A 342 21.43 6.18 -0.79
CA THR A 342 20.90 6.38 0.56
C THR A 342 19.41 6.06 0.66
N HIS A 343 18.89 6.08 1.89
CA HIS A 343 17.46 5.90 2.20
C HIS A 343 16.86 4.65 1.55
N PRO A 344 17.41 3.44 1.82
CA PRO A 344 16.81 2.22 1.33
C PRO A 344 15.46 1.99 1.99
N CYS A 345 14.51 1.51 1.19
CA CYS A 345 13.24 0.95 1.63
C CYS A 345 13.13 -0.45 1.03
N LEU A 346 13.13 -1.47 1.89
CA LEU A 346 12.95 -2.86 1.51
C LEU A 346 11.46 -3.11 1.26
N SER A 347 11.12 -3.79 0.16
CA SER A 347 9.73 -4.14 -0.13
C SER A 347 9.21 -5.11 0.93
N PRO A 348 7.90 -5.08 1.24
CA PRO A 348 7.33 -5.97 2.25
C PRO A 348 7.56 -7.47 2.00
N ASP A 349 7.63 -7.91 0.75
CA ASP A 349 7.97 -9.30 0.37
C ASP A 349 9.48 -9.62 0.42
N GLY A 350 10.32 -8.63 0.73
CA GLY A 350 11.77 -8.77 0.82
C GLY A 350 12.46 -9.08 -0.51
N ARG A 351 11.80 -8.81 -1.65
CA ARG A 351 12.34 -9.04 -3.00
C ARG A 351 13.04 -7.82 -3.59
N TYR A 352 12.59 -6.62 -3.27
CA TYR A 352 13.06 -5.39 -3.89
C TYR A 352 13.59 -4.39 -2.86
N ILE A 353 14.56 -3.58 -3.26
CA ILE A 353 14.99 -2.41 -2.48
C ILE A 353 14.82 -1.17 -3.34
N ALA A 354 13.96 -0.25 -2.92
CA ALA A 354 13.92 1.10 -3.47
C ALA A 354 14.93 1.97 -2.71
N TYR A 355 15.67 2.84 -3.38
CA TYR A 355 16.64 3.73 -2.73
C TYR A 355 16.85 5.02 -3.52
N THR A 356 17.39 6.03 -2.87
CA THR A 356 17.79 7.29 -3.49
C THR A 356 19.21 7.16 -4.03
N ASN A 357 19.42 7.51 -5.31
CA ASN A 357 20.73 7.59 -5.95
C ASN A 357 20.97 9.02 -6.44
N ARG A 358 22.14 9.61 -6.14
CA ARG A 358 22.56 10.89 -6.71
C ARG A 358 23.16 10.70 -8.10
N THR A 359 22.44 11.14 -9.12
CA THR A 359 22.90 11.14 -10.50
C THR A 359 23.41 12.54 -10.91
N GLY A 360 23.90 12.67 -12.15
CA GLY A 360 24.28 13.98 -12.72
C GLY A 360 23.09 14.94 -12.87
N SER A 361 21.85 14.44 -12.87
CA SER A 361 20.64 15.25 -13.01
C SER A 361 19.92 15.54 -11.69
N GLY A 362 20.46 15.10 -10.55
CA GLY A 362 19.86 15.20 -9.22
C GLY A 362 19.60 13.83 -8.57
N HIS A 363 18.89 13.81 -7.44
CA HIS A 363 18.52 12.55 -6.79
C HIS A 363 17.37 11.86 -7.50
N ARG A 364 17.46 10.54 -7.69
CA ARG A 364 16.41 9.72 -8.33
C ARG A 364 16.12 8.49 -7.50
N ILE A 365 14.93 7.94 -7.67
CA ILE A 365 14.56 6.66 -7.05
C ILE A 365 14.99 5.53 -7.98
N PHE A 366 15.73 4.58 -7.43
CA PHE A 366 16.14 3.35 -8.09
C PHE A 366 15.52 2.16 -7.36
N LEU A 367 15.38 1.06 -8.09
CA LEU A 367 14.87 -0.22 -7.61
C LEU A 367 15.90 -1.30 -7.91
N HIS A 368 16.26 -2.08 -6.90
CA HIS A 368 17.11 -3.26 -7.03
C HIS A 368 16.29 -4.52 -6.77
N ASP A 369 16.28 -5.47 -7.69
CA ASP A 369 15.67 -6.80 -7.52
C ASP A 369 16.71 -7.74 -6.89
N LEU A 370 16.48 -8.16 -5.64
CA LEU A 370 17.40 -9.01 -4.87
C LEU A 370 17.46 -10.46 -5.39
N ALA A 371 16.48 -10.91 -6.17
CA ALA A 371 16.48 -12.25 -6.75
C ALA A 371 17.32 -12.31 -8.03
N THR A 372 17.30 -11.24 -8.83
CA THR A 372 18.01 -11.20 -10.13
C THR A 372 19.29 -10.35 -10.13
N GLY A 373 19.50 -9.53 -9.10
CA GLY A 373 20.57 -8.53 -9.04
C GLY A 373 20.40 -7.34 -9.98
N ARG A 374 19.25 -7.24 -10.69
CA ARG A 374 19.01 -6.18 -11.66
C ARG A 374 18.64 -4.87 -10.97
N GLU A 375 19.20 -3.79 -11.48
CA GLU A 375 18.92 -2.42 -11.06
C GLU A 375 18.09 -1.70 -12.14
N LYS A 376 17.13 -0.88 -11.70
CA LYS A 376 16.29 -0.07 -12.58
C LYS A 376 16.04 1.31 -11.95
N GLN A 377 16.24 2.37 -12.73
CA GLN A 377 15.77 3.71 -12.34
C GLN A 377 14.24 3.80 -12.49
N LEU A 378 13.55 4.22 -11.43
CA LEU A 378 12.09 4.37 -11.41
C LEU A 378 11.62 5.77 -11.77
N THR A 379 12.35 6.80 -11.35
CA THR A 379 11.93 8.19 -11.54
C THR A 379 12.84 8.97 -12.47
N PHE A 380 12.25 9.94 -13.16
CA PHE A 380 12.90 10.78 -14.16
C PHE A 380 12.33 12.21 -14.07
N GLY A 381 12.98 13.16 -14.73
CA GLY A 381 12.53 14.56 -14.80
C GLY A 381 13.40 15.52 -14.01
N PRO A 382 12.98 16.78 -13.81
CA PRO A 382 13.74 17.80 -13.09
C PRO A 382 13.65 17.63 -11.57
N GLY A 383 14.56 18.28 -10.85
CA GLY A 383 14.56 18.30 -9.38
C GLY A 383 15.23 17.09 -8.74
N ASN A 384 14.86 16.81 -7.49
CA ASN A 384 15.37 15.73 -6.66
C ASN A 384 14.19 14.88 -6.18
N ASP A 385 14.30 13.58 -6.38
CA ASP A 385 13.39 12.56 -5.86
C ASP A 385 14.11 11.77 -4.77
N GLU A 386 13.56 11.77 -3.56
CA GLU A 386 14.22 11.23 -2.36
C GLU A 386 13.23 10.49 -1.45
N TYR A 387 13.77 9.69 -0.51
CA TYR A 387 13.01 8.99 0.52
C TYR A 387 11.89 8.09 -0.03
N PRO A 388 12.23 7.02 -0.77
CA PRO A 388 11.22 6.09 -1.24
C PRO A 388 10.59 5.32 -0.07
N ALA A 389 9.30 5.02 -0.17
CA ALA A 389 8.55 4.18 0.75
C ALA A 389 7.59 3.28 -0.03
N PHE A 390 7.74 1.96 0.13
CA PHE A 390 6.79 1.00 -0.43
C PHE A 390 5.44 1.07 0.28
N ASP A 391 4.39 0.80 -0.46
CA ASP A 391 3.06 0.54 0.09
C ASP A 391 2.98 -0.89 0.69
N PRO A 392 1.89 -1.25 1.37
CA PRO A 392 1.76 -2.54 2.07
C PRO A 392 1.98 -3.78 1.19
N ASP A 393 1.60 -3.71 -0.10
CA ASP A 393 1.73 -4.84 -1.04
C ASP A 393 3.04 -4.81 -1.85
N GLY A 394 3.76 -3.68 -1.83
CA GLY A 394 5.04 -3.49 -2.52
C GLY A 394 4.90 -3.19 -4.01
N TYR A 395 3.71 -2.87 -4.51
CA TYR A 395 3.45 -2.47 -5.89
C TYR A 395 3.68 -0.97 -6.10
N PHE A 396 3.29 -0.15 -5.13
CA PHE A 396 3.45 1.29 -5.19
C PHE A 396 4.66 1.77 -4.39
N VAL A 397 5.20 2.92 -4.80
CA VAL A 397 6.31 3.61 -4.14
C VAL A 397 5.96 5.08 -3.99
N ALA A 398 5.78 5.53 -2.74
CA ALA A 398 5.74 6.95 -2.41
C ALA A 398 7.16 7.51 -2.32
N PHE A 399 7.35 8.78 -2.67
CA PHE A 399 8.63 9.49 -2.54
C PHE A 399 8.41 11.00 -2.47
N ALA A 400 9.40 11.74 -1.97
CA ALA A 400 9.37 13.19 -1.95
C ALA A 400 10.03 13.76 -3.21
N SER A 401 9.42 14.75 -3.86
CA SER A 401 10.01 15.42 -5.03
C SER A 401 9.78 16.91 -5.05
N ASN A 402 10.81 17.67 -5.41
CA ASN A 402 10.73 19.12 -5.63
C ASN A 402 10.56 19.51 -7.12
N ARG A 403 10.20 18.56 -7.99
CA ARG A 403 9.97 18.81 -9.43
C ARG A 403 8.99 19.93 -9.75
N SER A 404 8.13 20.29 -8.79
CA SER A 404 7.15 21.39 -8.87
C SER A 404 7.53 22.60 -7.99
N GLY A 405 8.83 22.83 -7.74
CA GLY A 405 9.35 23.92 -6.92
C GLY A 405 9.68 23.49 -5.49
N GLY A 406 8.65 23.33 -4.64
CA GLY A 406 8.80 22.79 -3.28
C GLY A 406 8.63 21.27 -3.23
N PHE A 407 9.19 20.62 -2.21
CA PHE A 407 9.00 19.19 -2.02
C PHE A 407 7.53 18.86 -1.74
N LYS A 408 6.98 17.93 -2.51
CA LYS A 408 5.66 17.31 -2.32
C LYS A 408 5.82 15.80 -2.33
N LEU A 409 4.83 15.09 -1.84
CA LEU A 409 4.79 13.63 -1.98
C LEU A 409 4.24 13.24 -3.36
N TYR A 410 4.88 12.26 -3.96
CA TYR A 410 4.48 11.65 -5.22
C TYR A 410 4.38 10.15 -5.05
N LEU A 411 3.51 9.54 -5.86
CA LEU A 411 3.28 8.11 -5.94
C LEU A 411 3.63 7.63 -7.34
N THR A 412 4.42 6.58 -7.45
CA THR A 412 4.64 5.82 -8.68
C THR A 412 4.44 4.32 -8.40
N THR A 413 4.52 3.50 -9.42
CA THR A 413 4.60 2.04 -9.26
C THR A 413 6.06 1.60 -9.24
N ARG A 414 6.32 0.38 -8.77
CA ARG A 414 7.61 -0.28 -8.95
C ARG A 414 8.00 -0.50 -10.43
N HIS A 415 7.07 -0.27 -11.36
CA HIS A 415 7.32 -0.32 -12.79
C HIS A 415 7.74 1.05 -13.36
N GLY A 416 7.68 2.12 -12.57
CA GLY A 416 8.12 3.46 -12.98
C GLY A 416 7.07 4.22 -13.79
N ASP A 417 5.78 3.98 -13.53
CA ASP A 417 4.69 4.73 -14.14
C ASP A 417 4.73 6.22 -13.79
N THR A 418 4.06 7.05 -14.60
CA THR A 418 4.02 8.50 -14.41
C THR A 418 3.62 8.86 -12.96
N PRO A 419 4.50 9.56 -12.21
CA PRO A 419 4.22 9.85 -10.83
C PRO A 419 3.03 10.80 -10.64
N ARG A 420 2.19 10.52 -9.65
CA ARG A 420 1.02 11.32 -9.26
C ARG A 420 1.28 12.01 -7.94
N VAL A 421 0.84 13.25 -7.77
CA VAL A 421 1.01 13.99 -6.52
C VAL A 421 -0.01 13.55 -5.47
N ILE A 422 0.42 13.42 -4.22
CA ILE A 422 -0.45 13.24 -3.05
C ILE A 422 -0.67 14.62 -2.43
N SER A 423 -1.94 15.01 -2.22
CA SER A 423 -2.25 16.29 -1.59
C SER A 423 -1.92 16.25 -0.10
N THR A 424 -0.95 17.06 0.34
CA THR A 424 -0.47 17.11 1.73
C THR A 424 -0.77 18.44 2.43
N GLY A 425 -1.64 19.26 1.85
CA GLY A 425 -1.92 20.62 2.30
C GLY A 425 -0.76 21.60 2.04
N PRO A 426 -0.76 22.78 2.69
CA PRO A 426 0.30 23.77 2.52
C PRO A 426 1.60 23.33 3.20
N GLY A 427 2.73 23.76 2.64
CA GLY A 427 4.06 23.43 3.16
C GLY A 427 4.74 22.30 2.38
N GLN A 428 6.04 22.17 2.57
CA GLN A 428 6.83 21.14 1.91
C GLN A 428 6.68 19.80 2.64
N ALA A 429 6.58 18.70 1.90
CA ALA A 429 6.38 17.35 2.42
C ALA A 429 7.54 16.42 2.03
N PHE A 430 8.06 15.65 3.00
CA PHE A 430 9.26 14.83 2.87
C PHE A 430 9.14 13.51 3.64
N ALA A 431 10.08 12.59 3.42
CA ALA A 431 10.26 11.36 4.21
C ALA A 431 8.95 10.60 4.48
N PRO A 432 8.25 10.15 3.43
CA PRO A 432 7.07 9.31 3.60
C PRO A 432 7.45 7.97 4.25
N ALA A 433 6.52 7.42 5.03
CA ALA A 433 6.55 6.08 5.59
C ALA A 433 5.13 5.53 5.55
N TRP A 434 4.93 4.48 4.77
CA TRP A 434 3.62 3.87 4.62
C TRP A 434 3.31 2.94 5.78
N ASP A 435 2.09 3.01 6.32
CA ASP A 435 1.58 1.98 7.22
C ASP A 435 1.47 0.65 6.45
N THR A 436 1.94 -0.44 7.05
CA THR A 436 1.90 -1.78 6.42
C THR A 436 1.01 -2.76 7.19
N ALA A 437 0.29 -2.30 8.21
CA ALA A 437 -0.52 -3.11 9.11
C ALA A 437 -1.74 -3.77 8.43
N LEU A 438 -2.26 -3.18 7.37
CA LEU A 438 -3.51 -3.66 6.75
C LEU A 438 -3.36 -4.89 5.85
N GLN A 439 -2.17 -5.49 5.71
CA GLN A 439 -1.97 -6.75 4.97
C GLN A 439 -2.12 -8.02 5.84
N TRP A 440 -2.29 -7.87 7.16
CA TRP A 440 -2.57 -8.95 8.11
C TRP A 440 -4.09 -9.12 8.28
#